data_AF-A0A8B5W9S3-F1
#
_entry.id   AF-A0A8B5W9S3-F1
#
_cell.length_a   1.000
_cell.length_b   1.000
_cell.length_c   1.000
_cell.angle_alpha   90.00
_cell.angle_beta   90.00
_cell.angle_gamma   90.00
#
_symmetry.space_group_name_H-M   'P 1'
#
loop_
_entity.id
_entity.type
_entity.pdbx_description
1 polymer ?
#
loop_
_entity_poly.entity_id
_entity_poly.type
_entity_poly.pdbx_seq_one_letter_code
_entity_poly.pdbx_strand_id
1 'polypeptide(L)'
;MKHVLLGSLSGIVLGGIYGLVNTPRSGKENQEVLKAYIDETTYHVQDVTDKVNDLKYAVNQLTAESKFVQDEFMTDVQKIATDFQIEAEPRLRRIQEKAEKIQKEVEETAQSVSNTP
;
A
#
# COMPACT_ATOMS: atom_id res chain seq x y z
N MET A 1 -2.46 -14.46 12.37
CA MET A 1 -2.76 -14.33 10.93
C MET A 1 -2.76 -12.86 10.45
N LYS A 2 -1.85 -12.00 10.95
CA LYS A 2 -1.84 -10.54 10.64
C LYS A 2 -0.89 -10.13 9.49
N HIS A 3 0.00 -11.03 9.06
CA HIS A 3 1.01 -10.76 8.03
C HIS A 3 0.51 -11.01 6.60
N VAL A 4 -0.64 -11.64 6.45
CA VAL A 4 -1.09 -12.18 5.15
C VAL A 4 -1.63 -11.09 4.24
N LEU A 5 -2.37 -10.11 4.77
CA LEU A 5 -3.02 -9.06 3.97
C LEU A 5 -2.03 -8.05 3.37
N LEU A 6 -1.02 -7.66 4.16
CA LEU A 6 0.05 -6.77 3.68
C LEU A 6 1.10 -7.54 2.87
N GLY A 7 1.35 -8.81 3.24
CA GLY A 7 2.18 -9.71 2.46
C GLY A 7 1.60 -9.96 1.06
N SER A 8 0.28 -10.13 0.95
CA SER A 8 -0.39 -10.33 -0.35
C SER A 8 -0.31 -9.11 -1.24
N LEU A 9 -0.48 -7.89 -0.69
CA LEU A 9 -0.29 -6.66 -1.47
C LEU A 9 1.13 -6.56 -2.02
N SER A 10 2.15 -6.79 -1.18
CA SER A 10 3.54 -6.78 -1.66
C SER A 10 3.83 -7.88 -2.69
N GLY A 11 3.22 -9.06 -2.55
CA GLY A 11 3.37 -10.18 -3.48
C GLY A 11 2.71 -9.93 -4.82
N ILE A 12 1.55 -9.26 -4.85
CA ILE A 12 0.88 -8.86 -6.09
C ILE A 12 1.73 -7.83 -6.84
N VAL A 13 2.29 -6.84 -6.14
CA VAL A 13 3.15 -5.81 -6.74
C VAL A 13 4.40 -6.42 -7.36
N LEU A 14 5.14 -7.20 -6.58
CA LEU A 14 6.38 -7.84 -7.05
C LEU A 14 6.10 -8.86 -8.17
N GLY A 15 5.01 -9.61 -8.07
CA GLY A 15 4.56 -10.55 -9.10
C GLY A 15 4.10 -9.86 -10.38
N GLY A 16 3.42 -8.71 -10.26
CA GLY A 16 3.00 -7.88 -11.39
C GLY A 16 4.19 -7.28 -12.13
N ILE A 17 5.16 -6.72 -11.41
CA ILE A 17 6.43 -6.24 -11.98
C ILE A 17 7.16 -7.38 -12.70
N TYR A 18 7.31 -8.54 -12.04
CA TYR A 18 7.96 -9.71 -12.63
C TYR A 18 7.24 -10.20 -13.90
N GLY A 19 5.90 -10.26 -13.88
CA GLY A 19 5.09 -10.63 -15.02
C GLY A 19 5.20 -9.64 -16.18
N LEU A 20 5.19 -8.34 -15.89
CA LEU A 20 5.37 -7.28 -16.90
C LEU A 20 6.75 -7.39 -17.56
N VAL A 21 7.82 -7.53 -16.78
CA VAL A 21 9.19 -7.68 -17.32
C VAL A 21 9.34 -8.94 -18.18
N ASN A 22 8.66 -10.04 -17.85
CA ASN A 22 8.74 -11.30 -18.60
C ASN A 22 7.80 -11.37 -19.82
N THR A 23 6.95 -10.37 -20.04
CA THR A 23 6.01 -10.34 -21.17
C THR A 23 6.72 -9.89 -22.46
N PRO A 24 6.47 -10.52 -23.63
CA PRO A 24 7.08 -10.12 -24.90
C PRO A 24 6.42 -8.83 -25.43
N ARG A 25 6.81 -7.69 -24.87
CA ARG A 25 6.42 -6.34 -25.29
C ARG A 25 7.63 -5.52 -25.69
N SER A 26 7.42 -4.45 -26.46
CA SER A 26 8.49 -3.51 -26.77
C SER A 26 8.99 -2.83 -25.48
N GLY A 27 10.29 -2.57 -25.37
CA GLY A 27 10.89 -2.04 -24.13
C GLY A 27 10.25 -0.72 -23.66
N LYS A 28 9.85 0.15 -24.60
CA LYS A 28 9.17 1.43 -24.30
C LYS A 28 7.76 1.22 -23.77
N GLU A 29 6.97 0.37 -24.42
CA GLU A 29 5.61 0.06 -23.97
C GLU A 29 5.62 -0.63 -22.60
N ASN A 30 6.60 -1.50 -22.34
CA ASN A 30 6.71 -2.17 -21.06
C ASN A 30 7.10 -1.22 -19.92
N GLN A 31 7.92 -0.20 -20.20
CA GLN A 31 8.25 0.87 -19.26
C GLN A 31 7.04 1.73 -18.90
N GLU A 32 6.23 2.13 -19.90
CA GLU A 32 5.01 2.91 -19.66
C GLU A 32 3.99 2.13 -18.82
N VAL A 33 3.77 0.84 -19.14
CA VAL A 33 2.86 -0.02 -18.38
C VAL A 33 3.37 -0.27 -16.96
N LEU A 34 4.68 -0.46 -16.79
CA LEU A 34 5.30 -0.63 -15.47
C LEU A 34 5.17 0.63 -14.61
N LYS A 35 5.39 1.82 -15.20
CA LYS A 35 5.21 3.10 -14.52
C LYS A 35 3.77 3.28 -14.06
N ALA A 36 2.80 3.07 -14.96
CA ALA A 36 1.38 3.17 -14.64
C ALA A 36 0.97 2.20 -13.53
N TYR A 37 1.48 0.97 -13.55
CA TYR A 37 1.21 -0.03 -12.53
C TYR A 37 1.72 0.38 -11.13
N ILE A 38 2.91 0.96 -11.06
CA ILE A 38 3.50 1.42 -9.79
C ILE A 38 2.80 2.69 -9.28
N ASP A 39 2.46 3.62 -10.17
CA ASP A 39 1.67 4.81 -9.84
C ASP A 39 0.31 4.44 -9.23
N GLU A 40 -0.42 3.55 -9.91
CA GLU A 40 -1.71 3.06 -9.44
C GLU A 40 -1.58 2.33 -8.09
N THR A 41 -0.56 1.48 -7.95
CA THR A 41 -0.29 0.79 -6.68
C THR A 41 -0.02 1.78 -5.55
N THR A 42 0.77 2.82 -5.81
CA THR A 42 1.11 3.86 -4.83
C THR A 42 -0.14 4.60 -4.37
N TYR A 43 -1.02 4.94 -5.31
CA TYR A 43 -2.32 5.55 -5.02
C TYR A 43 -3.19 4.63 -4.12
N HIS A 44 -3.30 3.34 -4.45
CA HIS A 44 -4.07 2.41 -3.63
C HIS A 44 -3.48 2.21 -2.22
N VAL A 45 -2.15 2.26 -2.07
CA VAL A 45 -1.49 2.20 -0.74
C VAL A 45 -1.76 3.46 0.08
N GLN A 46 -1.80 4.62 -0.56
CA GLN A 46 -2.20 5.88 0.07
C GLN A 46 -3.66 5.81 0.55
N ASP A 47 -4.59 5.36 -0.31
CA ASP A 47 -6.01 5.20 0.03
C ASP A 47 -6.22 4.22 1.20
N VAL A 48 -5.45 3.13 1.25
CA VAL A 48 -5.48 2.20 2.40
C VAL A 48 -4.98 2.89 3.68
N THR A 49 -3.95 3.74 3.58
CA THR A 49 -3.45 4.52 4.73
C THR A 49 -4.52 5.47 5.26
N ASP A 50 -5.24 6.15 4.38
CA ASP A 50 -6.32 7.05 4.76
C ASP A 50 -7.49 6.30 5.41
N LYS A 51 -7.89 5.15 4.86
CA LYS A 51 -8.93 4.29 5.45
C LYS A 51 -8.56 3.76 6.84
N VAL A 52 -7.27 3.50 7.09
CA VAL A 52 -6.79 3.11 8.43
C VAL A 52 -6.98 4.25 9.42
N ASN A 53 -6.72 5.49 9.01
CA ASN A 53 -6.96 6.67 9.84
C ASN A 53 -8.45 6.91 10.10
N ASP A 54 -9.28 6.77 9.07
CA ASP A 54 -10.74 6.90 9.18
C ASP A 54 -11.33 5.85 10.13
N LEU A 55 -10.81 4.62 10.10
CA LEU A 55 -11.23 3.56 11.01
C LEU A 55 -11.01 3.96 12.48
N LYS A 56 -9.86 4.54 12.83
CA LYS A 56 -9.61 5.04 14.18
C LYS A 56 -10.57 6.17 14.56
N TYR A 57 -10.82 7.09 13.64
CA TYR A 57 -11.76 8.18 13.89
C TYR A 57 -13.17 7.64 14.16
N ALA A 58 -13.64 6.72 13.32
CA ALA A 58 -14.94 6.07 13.46
C ALA A 58 -15.05 5.28 14.77
N VAL A 59 -14.01 4.56 15.18
CA VAL A 59 -13.98 3.81 16.44
C VAL A 59 -13.98 4.77 17.64
N ASN A 60 -13.21 5.86 17.61
CA ASN A 60 -13.23 6.86 18.69
C ASN A 60 -14.58 7.56 18.81
N GLN A 61 -15.22 7.90 17.69
CA GLN A 61 -16.58 8.47 17.65
C GLN A 61 -17.61 7.50 18.23
N LEU A 62 -17.55 6.24 17.80
CA LEU A 62 -18.44 5.18 18.30
C LEU A 62 -18.30 5.01 19.82
N THR A 63 -17.08 5.02 20.35
CA THR A 63 -16.84 4.96 21.80
C THR A 63 -17.40 6.18 22.52
N ALA A 64 -17.26 7.39 21.94
CA ALA A 64 -17.77 8.62 22.55
C ALA A 64 -19.31 8.71 22.57
N GLU A 65 -19.98 8.14 21.57
CA GLU A 65 -21.45 8.12 21.45
C GLU A 65 -22.11 6.95 22.20
N SER A 66 -21.38 5.86 22.43
CA SER A 66 -21.88 4.64 23.09
C SER A 66 -21.99 4.83 24.62
N LYS A 67 -23.07 5.46 25.09
CA LYS A 67 -23.38 5.57 26.53
C LYS A 67 -23.92 4.28 27.19
N PHE A 68 -24.08 3.17 26.44
CA PHE A 68 -24.98 2.07 26.86
C PHE A 68 -24.43 0.65 26.69
N VAL A 69 -23.28 0.45 26.05
CA VAL A 69 -22.69 -0.87 25.82
C VAL A 69 -21.44 -1.01 26.69
N GLN A 70 -21.44 -1.99 27.60
CA GLN A 70 -20.40 -2.30 28.60
C GLN A 70 -18.96 -1.94 28.15
N ASP A 71 -18.27 -1.14 28.98
CA ASP A 71 -16.96 -0.51 28.71
C ASP A 71 -15.90 -1.45 28.12
N GLU A 72 -15.88 -2.71 28.53
CA GLU A 72 -14.84 -3.68 28.14
C GLU A 72 -14.85 -3.96 26.63
N PHE A 73 -16.04 -4.14 26.04
CA PHE A 73 -16.14 -4.43 24.60
C PHE A 73 -15.69 -3.24 23.74
N MET A 74 -16.08 -2.01 24.10
CA MET A 74 -15.67 -0.82 23.35
C MET A 74 -14.19 -0.51 23.56
N THR A 75 -13.66 -0.77 24.75
CA THR A 75 -12.22 -0.65 25.04
C THR A 75 -11.42 -1.62 24.18
N ASP A 76 -11.88 -2.86 24.05
CA ASP A 76 -11.22 -3.87 23.22
C ASP A 76 -11.25 -3.52 21.73
N VAL A 77 -12.38 -3.04 21.22
CA VAL A 77 -12.48 -2.56 19.82
C VAL A 77 -11.53 -1.39 19.58
N GLN A 78 -11.46 -0.43 20.50
CA GLN A 78 -10.55 0.70 20.40
C GLN A 78 -9.09 0.26 20.43
N LYS A 79 -8.74 -0.69 21.30
CA LYS A 79 -7.40 -1.26 21.39
C LYS A 79 -7.03 -2.00 20.11
N ILE A 80 -7.91 -2.84 19.58
CA ILE A 80 -7.68 -3.56 18.33
C ILE A 80 -7.47 -2.60 17.15
N ALA A 81 -8.30 -1.56 17.04
CA ALA A 81 -8.16 -0.55 15.99
C ALA A 81 -6.85 0.24 16.11
N THR A 82 -6.49 0.62 17.34
CA THR A 82 -5.25 1.34 17.64
C THR A 82 -4.02 0.50 17.35
N ASP A 83 -4.00 -0.75 17.82
CA ASP A 83 -2.90 -1.70 17.58
C ASP A 83 -2.74 -1.97 16.08
N PHE A 84 -3.86 -2.13 15.36
CA PHE A 84 -3.84 -2.29 13.91
C PHE A 84 -3.21 -1.09 13.22
N GLN A 85 -3.56 0.14 13.60
CA GLN A 85 -2.98 1.35 13.03
C GLN A 85 -1.49 1.49 13.34
N ILE A 86 -1.08 1.30 14.60
CA ILE A 86 0.33 1.33 15.01
C ILE A 86 1.17 0.33 14.22
N GLU A 87 0.62 -0.87 13.96
CA GLU A 87 1.30 -1.88 13.16
C GLU A 87 1.26 -1.60 11.65
N ALA A 88 0.14 -1.09 11.13
CA ALA A 88 -0.12 -0.93 9.70
C ALA A 88 0.55 0.32 9.12
N GLU A 89 0.50 1.46 9.80
CA GLU A 89 1.14 2.72 9.34
C GLU A 89 2.61 2.55 8.93
N PRO A 90 3.51 2.03 9.78
CA PRO A 90 4.91 1.88 9.39
C PRO A 90 5.11 0.85 8.28
N ARG A 91 4.20 -0.13 8.13
CA ARG A 91 4.28 -1.13 7.07
C ARG A 91 3.82 -0.54 5.73
N LEU A 92 2.72 0.20 5.72
CA LEU A 92 2.19 0.88 4.54
C LEU A 92 3.17 1.95 4.04
N ARG A 93 3.73 2.76 4.95
CA ARG A 93 4.78 3.72 4.61
C ARG A 93 5.99 3.08 3.94
N ARG A 94 6.47 1.94 4.46
CA ARG A 94 7.58 1.19 3.81
C ARG A 94 7.21 0.64 2.44
N ILE A 95 5.96 0.26 2.21
CA ILE A 95 5.50 -0.18 0.89
C ILE A 95 5.51 1.01 -0.07
N GLN A 96 5.03 2.17 0.37
CA GLN A 96 5.02 3.40 -0.39
C GLN A 96 6.44 3.87 -0.78
N GLU A 97 7.35 3.95 0.20
CA GLU A 97 8.77 4.30 -0.04
C GLU A 97 9.43 3.36 -1.06
N LYS A 98 9.11 2.05 -0.99
CA LYS A 98 9.64 1.07 -1.93
C LYS A 98 9.00 1.20 -3.31
N ALA A 99 7.70 1.48 -3.39
CA ALA A 99 7.02 1.70 -4.66
C ALA A 99 7.59 2.93 -5.38
N GLU A 100 7.75 4.05 -4.67
CA GLU A 100 8.39 5.27 -5.19
C GLU A 100 9.83 5.03 -5.63
N LYS A 101 10.60 4.25 -4.86
CA LYS A 101 11.97 3.89 -5.22
C LYS A 101 12.01 3.09 -6.52
N ILE A 102 11.14 2.08 -6.68
CA ILE A 102 11.07 1.28 -7.90
C ILE A 102 10.65 2.17 -9.08
N GLN A 103 9.69 3.07 -8.88
CA GLN A 103 9.29 4.03 -9.93
C GLN A 103 10.48 4.85 -10.42
N LYS A 104 11.25 5.43 -9.49
CA LYS A 104 12.43 6.23 -9.82
C LYS A 104 13.50 5.41 -10.55
N GLU A 105 13.78 4.20 -10.07
CA GLU A 105 14.74 3.28 -10.73
C GLU A 105 14.28 2.88 -12.14
N VAL A 106 12.97 2.69 -12.35
CA VAL A 106 12.39 2.40 -13.67
C VAL A 106 12.53 3.60 -14.60
N GLU A 107 12.29 4.82 -14.12
CA GLU A 107 12.46 6.05 -14.92
C GLU A 107 13.92 6.30 -15.31
N GLU A 108 14.86 6.13 -14.38
CA GLU A 108 16.30 6.28 -14.64
C GLU A 108 16.81 5.21 -15.62
N THR A 109 16.33 3.97 -15.48
CA THR A 109 16.64 2.87 -16.41
C THR A 109 16.03 3.12 -17.80
N ALA A 110 14.81 3.67 -17.86
CA ALA A 110 14.16 4.02 -19.12
C ALA A 110 14.93 5.11 -19.89
N GLN A 111 15.37 6.15 -19.20
CA GLN A 111 16.14 7.24 -19.79
C GLN A 111 17.53 6.79 -20.29
N SER A 112 18.18 5.89 -19.57
CA SER A 112 19.50 5.35 -19.97
C SER A 112 19.41 4.37 -21.15
N VAL A 113 18.35 3.55 -21.22
CA VAL A 113 18.11 2.66 -22.37
C VAL A 113 17.67 3.44 -23.62
N SER A 114 16.96 4.56 -23.46
CA SER A 114 16.61 5.46 -24.57
C SER A 114 17.80 6.16 -25.23
N ASN A 115 18.95 6.24 -24.56
CA ASN A 115 20.15 6.97 -25.02
C ASN A 115 21.25 6.05 -25.58
N THR A 116 20.98 4.76 -25.77
CA THR A 116 21.93 3.85 -26.42
C THR A 116 21.58 3.77 -27.92
N PRO A 117 22.50 4.13 -28.84
CA PRO A 117 22.25 4.12 -30.29
C PRO A 117 21.99 2.72 -30.85
#